data_AF-A0A671F288-F1
#
_entry.id   AF-A0A671F288-F1
#
_cell.length_a   1.000
_cell.length_b   1.000
_cell.length_c   1.000
_cell.angle_alpha   90.00
_cell.angle_beta   90.00
_cell.angle_gamma   90.00
#
_symmetry.space_group_name_H-M   'P 1'
#
loop_
_entity.id
_entity.type
_entity.pdbx_description
1 polymer ?
#
loop_
_entity_poly.entity_id
_entity_poly.type
_entity_poly.pdbx_seq_one_letter_code
_entity_poly.pdbx_strand_id
1 'polypeptide(L)'
;MVSNPVHGLPFLPGTSFTDSTKTAFHRSQTLGYKNGYAIARRPTVGIGGTRLQFNQLSQADLDELANKAPVLTYGEPKQTPPASFIPAHVAFDKKVLKFDAYFQEDVPMSSEEHYRIRQVNIYYYLEDDSMSVIEPVVENSGLLQGKFIKRQRLPKNDQGDHYHWKDLNRGINITIYGKTFRIVECDRFTQVFLESQGIELNPPEKMVLDPYTELRKQPLRQYVTPSDFDQLKQFLTFDKQVLRFYAIWDDTDSMFGECRKYIIHYYLMDDTVDIREVHERNDGRDPFPLMMNRQRMPKVLVENTKNFPWCVLEISDQEVLEWYTAKDFIVGKPLTILGRTFFIYDCDPFTRQYYKEKFGISDLPCIDVSKKEPPPVKQELPPYNGYGFVEDSAQNCFALIPKAPKKDVMKLLMNDKKVLRYLAALESPFPEDKGRRFVFSYFLATDMISIFEPPIRNSGIIGGKYLGRTKVVKPHSSAENPIYYSPSDFFIGAEIEVFGHRFIILDTDDYVLKYMESNASQYSPEALLSIQNHIRKQEAPAEELETKQTEVDPAVQELEALIDTIQKRLKDHPCKDSIREAFQTCDRDASGFVDKEIFFEICDSLKVPVDDSLIKELIRMCSHGEDKINYYNFVRAFSD
;
A
#
# COMPACT_ATOMS: atom_id res chain seq x y z
N MET A 1 -64.00 -49.39 38.07
CA MET A 1 -65.07 -50.37 37.85
C MET A 1 -66.28 -49.59 37.39
N VAL A 2 -66.77 -49.84 36.17
CA VAL A 2 -68.04 -49.25 35.71
C VAL A 2 -69.04 -50.39 35.78
N SER A 3 -69.83 -50.44 36.84
CA SER A 3 -71.01 -51.31 36.93
C SER A 3 -72.10 -50.63 36.13
N ASN A 4 -72.56 -51.22 35.02
CA ASN A 4 -73.77 -50.74 34.36
C ASN A 4 -74.96 -51.14 35.25
N PRO A 5 -75.70 -50.20 35.86
CA PRO A 5 -76.90 -50.57 36.59
C PRO A 5 -77.95 -51.03 35.59
N VAL A 6 -78.49 -52.23 35.81
CA VAL A 6 -79.77 -52.60 35.19
C VAL A 6 -80.81 -51.66 35.81
N HIS A 7 -81.55 -50.96 34.96
CA HIS A 7 -82.48 -49.91 35.38
C HIS A 7 -83.46 -50.44 36.43
N GLY A 8 -83.45 -49.87 37.65
CA GLY A 8 -84.43 -50.18 38.71
C GLY A 8 -83.96 -51.08 39.86
N LEU A 9 -82.69 -51.52 39.92
CA LEU A 9 -82.16 -52.28 41.07
C LEU A 9 -81.39 -51.40 42.08
N PRO A 10 -81.49 -51.66 43.40
CA PRO A 10 -80.75 -50.93 44.42
C PRO A 10 -79.25 -51.30 44.42
N PHE A 11 -78.39 -50.32 44.72
CA PHE A 11 -76.93 -50.47 44.81
C PHE A 11 -76.52 -51.10 46.15
N LEU A 12 -76.77 -52.39 46.31
CA LEU A 12 -76.36 -53.19 47.46
C LEU A 12 -75.22 -54.15 47.07
N PRO A 13 -74.38 -54.60 48.02
CA PRO A 13 -73.36 -55.62 47.74
C PRO A 13 -74.02 -56.89 47.19
N GLY A 14 -73.62 -57.34 46.00
CA GLY A 14 -74.15 -58.53 45.33
C GLY A 14 -75.12 -58.27 44.15
N THR A 15 -75.64 -57.04 44.00
CA THR A 15 -76.49 -56.65 42.85
C THR A 15 -75.73 -55.91 41.75
N SER A 16 -74.38 -55.95 41.78
CA SER A 16 -73.50 -55.34 40.80
C SER A 16 -72.75 -56.40 39.99
N PHE A 17 -72.82 -56.31 38.66
CA PHE A 17 -72.14 -57.24 37.76
C PHE A 17 -70.85 -56.61 37.22
N THR A 18 -69.73 -57.34 37.30
CA THR A 18 -68.43 -56.93 36.73
C THR A 18 -68.24 -57.54 35.35
N ASP A 19 -67.96 -56.70 34.35
CA ASP A 19 -67.63 -57.16 33.00
C ASP A 19 -66.16 -57.64 32.94
N SER A 20 -65.96 -58.95 32.80
CA SER A 20 -64.65 -59.60 32.76
C SER A 20 -63.94 -59.46 31.41
N THR A 21 -64.61 -58.94 30.37
CA THR A 21 -64.03 -58.79 29.03
C THR A 21 -63.30 -57.45 28.82
N LYS A 22 -63.39 -56.55 29.80
CA LYS A 22 -62.81 -55.20 29.70
C LYS A 22 -61.28 -55.24 29.85
N THR A 23 -60.59 -54.80 28.81
CA THR A 23 -59.10 -54.78 28.75
C THR A 23 -58.50 -53.39 28.99
N ALA A 24 -59.25 -52.31 28.77
CA ALA A 24 -58.77 -50.93 28.93
C ALA A 24 -59.24 -50.29 30.25
N PHE A 25 -58.29 -49.84 31.07
CA PHE A 25 -58.54 -49.22 32.39
C PHE A 25 -57.95 -47.81 32.56
N HIS A 26 -57.55 -47.16 31.47
CA HIS A 26 -56.97 -45.81 31.52
C HIS A 26 -57.97 -44.78 32.09
N ARG A 27 -57.48 -43.88 32.95
CA ARG A 27 -58.27 -42.79 33.54
C ARG A 27 -58.18 -41.54 32.66
N SER A 28 -59.30 -40.85 32.47
CA SER A 28 -59.31 -39.54 31.84
C SER A 28 -58.67 -38.49 32.78
N GLN A 29 -57.75 -37.68 32.26
CA GLN A 29 -57.11 -36.59 33.02
C GLN A 29 -58.08 -35.43 33.17
N THR A 30 -58.79 -35.40 34.29
CA THR A 30 -59.77 -34.36 34.65
C THR A 30 -59.15 -33.21 35.43
N LEU A 31 -57.98 -33.41 36.04
CA LEU A 31 -57.27 -32.40 36.82
C LEU A 31 -55.92 -32.16 36.18
N GLY A 32 -55.56 -30.90 35.93
CA GLY A 32 -54.28 -30.54 35.33
C GLY A 32 -53.88 -29.11 35.63
N TYR A 33 -52.60 -28.79 35.46
CA TYR A 33 -52.09 -27.43 35.62
C TYR A 33 -51.85 -26.80 34.25
N LYS A 34 -52.28 -25.54 34.07
CA LYS A 34 -51.94 -24.73 32.89
C LYS A 34 -51.39 -23.39 33.36
N ASN A 35 -50.14 -23.09 33.00
CA ASN A 35 -49.44 -21.85 33.37
C ASN A 35 -49.46 -21.56 34.89
N GLY A 36 -49.24 -22.59 35.71
CA GLY A 36 -49.14 -22.44 37.18
C GLY A 36 -50.47 -22.53 37.94
N TYR A 37 -51.62 -22.52 37.27
CA TYR A 37 -52.94 -22.62 37.90
C TYR A 37 -53.56 -24.01 37.75
N ALA A 38 -54.15 -24.53 38.83
CA ALA A 38 -54.86 -25.80 38.84
C ALA A 38 -56.22 -25.64 38.13
N ILE A 39 -56.46 -26.45 37.09
CA ILE A 39 -57.70 -26.47 36.31
C ILE A 39 -58.35 -27.84 36.45
N ALA A 40 -59.60 -27.85 36.90
CA ALA A 40 -60.45 -29.04 36.93
C ALA A 40 -61.43 -29.02 35.74
N ARG A 41 -61.40 -30.07 34.93
CA ARG A 41 -62.31 -30.34 33.80
C ARG A 41 -63.21 -31.52 34.15
N ARG A 42 -64.50 -31.44 33.79
CA ARG A 42 -65.42 -32.58 33.97
C ARG A 42 -65.10 -33.70 32.97
N PRO A 43 -65.07 -34.98 33.40
CA PRO A 43 -64.82 -36.09 32.49
C PRO A 43 -65.99 -36.27 31.52
N THR A 44 -65.70 -36.23 30.23
CA THR A 44 -66.65 -36.57 29.15
C THR A 44 -66.74 -38.07 28.89
N VAL A 45 -65.68 -38.81 29.23
CA VAL A 45 -65.62 -40.27 29.12
C VAL A 45 -65.13 -40.89 30.43
N GLY A 46 -65.67 -42.05 30.74
CA GLY A 46 -65.32 -42.85 31.91
C GLY A 46 -64.04 -43.66 31.71
N ILE A 47 -63.73 -44.48 32.70
CA ILE A 47 -62.50 -45.29 32.75
C ILE A 47 -62.49 -46.27 31.57
N GLY A 48 -61.39 -46.28 30.81
CA GLY A 48 -61.24 -47.12 29.61
C GLY A 48 -62.02 -46.62 28.39
N GLY A 49 -62.41 -45.33 28.35
CA GLY A 49 -63.04 -44.71 27.19
C GLY A 49 -64.56 -44.94 27.07
N THR A 50 -65.19 -45.60 28.04
CA THR A 50 -66.66 -45.81 28.04
C THR A 50 -67.40 -44.49 28.19
N ARG A 51 -68.36 -44.21 27.30
CA ARG A 51 -69.18 -42.98 27.33
C ARG A 51 -69.99 -42.92 28.64
N LEU A 52 -69.87 -41.82 29.38
CA LEU A 52 -70.67 -41.59 30.58
C LEU A 52 -72.08 -41.15 30.16
N GLN A 53 -73.12 -41.73 30.77
CA GLN A 53 -74.48 -41.19 30.61
C GLN A 53 -74.59 -39.92 31.47
N PHE A 54 -74.93 -38.82 30.84
CA PHE A 54 -74.94 -37.50 31.46
C PHE A 54 -76.34 -36.90 31.33
N ASN A 55 -77.06 -36.82 32.44
CA ASN A 55 -78.35 -36.11 32.54
C ASN A 55 -78.11 -34.60 32.73
N GLN A 56 -77.59 -33.92 31.71
CA GLN A 56 -77.82 -32.49 31.59
C GLN A 56 -78.76 -32.25 30.42
N LEU A 57 -79.93 -31.70 30.74
CA LEU A 57 -80.83 -31.10 29.77
C LEU A 57 -80.04 -30.04 28.99
N SER A 58 -80.16 -30.03 27.67
CA SER A 58 -79.52 -29.00 26.85
C SER A 58 -80.13 -27.62 27.18
N GLN A 59 -79.43 -26.54 26.83
CA GLN A 59 -79.95 -25.18 27.01
C GLN A 59 -81.35 -25.03 26.37
N ALA A 60 -81.55 -25.66 25.21
CA ALA A 60 -82.84 -25.70 24.52
C ALA A 60 -83.92 -26.49 25.29
N ASP A 61 -83.54 -27.60 25.93
CA ASP A 61 -84.48 -28.39 26.75
C ASP A 61 -84.84 -27.66 28.06
N LEU A 62 -83.91 -26.89 28.62
CA LEU A 62 -84.15 -26.02 29.79
C LEU A 62 -85.07 -24.84 29.43
N ASP A 63 -84.86 -24.23 28.28
CA ASP A 63 -85.72 -23.17 27.76
C ASP A 63 -87.13 -23.69 27.43
N GLU A 64 -87.25 -24.91 26.91
CA GLU A 64 -88.56 -25.55 26.67
C GLU A 64 -89.30 -25.86 27.99
N LEU A 65 -88.56 -26.27 29.03
CA LEU A 65 -89.14 -26.50 30.36
C LEU A 65 -89.59 -25.20 31.05
N ALA A 66 -88.79 -24.14 30.92
CA ALA A 66 -89.09 -22.81 31.45
C ALA A 66 -90.36 -22.21 30.83
N ASN A 67 -90.61 -22.49 29.55
CA ASN A 67 -91.79 -22.02 28.83
C ASN A 67 -93.07 -22.81 29.15
N LYS A 68 -92.97 -24.09 29.54
CA LYS A 68 -94.14 -24.95 29.78
C LYS A 68 -94.74 -24.86 31.19
N ALA A 69 -93.96 -24.50 32.23
CA ALA A 69 -94.47 -24.35 33.60
C ALA A 69 -93.58 -23.45 34.50
N PRO A 70 -93.61 -22.12 34.35
CA PRO A 70 -92.71 -21.21 35.09
C PRO A 70 -92.92 -21.16 36.61
N VAL A 71 -94.08 -21.58 37.12
CA VAL A 71 -94.41 -21.58 38.56
C VAL A 71 -93.66 -22.67 39.34
N LEU A 72 -93.31 -23.78 38.69
CA LEU A 72 -92.58 -24.89 39.33
C LEU A 72 -91.07 -24.63 39.43
N THR A 73 -90.52 -23.70 38.63
CA THR A 73 -89.08 -23.42 38.56
C THR A 73 -88.64 -22.29 39.50
N TYR A 74 -89.50 -21.29 39.76
CA TYR A 74 -89.11 -20.07 40.51
C TYR A 74 -90.04 -19.66 41.67
N GLY A 75 -91.19 -20.33 41.87
CA GLY A 75 -92.17 -19.98 42.91
C GLY A 75 -92.89 -18.65 42.65
N GLU A 76 -93.85 -18.27 43.51
CA GLU A 76 -94.57 -17.00 43.38
C GLU A 76 -93.65 -15.79 43.68
N PRO A 77 -93.72 -14.71 42.88
CA PRO A 77 -92.87 -13.54 43.07
C PRO A 77 -93.22 -12.80 44.37
N LYS A 78 -92.24 -12.74 45.29
CA LYS A 78 -92.34 -12.03 46.57
C LYS A 78 -92.47 -10.52 46.34
N GLN A 79 -93.46 -9.86 46.95
CA GLN A 79 -93.61 -8.41 46.88
C GLN A 79 -92.36 -7.70 47.42
N THR A 80 -91.93 -6.64 46.73
CA THR A 80 -90.76 -5.83 47.11
C THR A 80 -90.97 -5.21 48.50
N PRO A 81 -90.05 -5.41 49.45
CA PRO A 81 -90.17 -4.78 50.76
C PRO A 81 -90.11 -3.25 50.63
N PRO A 82 -90.84 -2.49 51.48
CA PRO A 82 -90.75 -1.03 51.48
C PRO A 82 -89.32 -0.58 51.81
N ALA A 83 -88.86 0.47 51.13
CA ALA A 83 -87.52 1.00 51.32
C ALA A 83 -87.33 1.47 52.78
N SER A 84 -86.27 1.01 53.43
CA SER A 84 -85.89 1.46 54.77
C SER A 84 -85.54 2.95 54.75
N PHE A 85 -86.11 3.74 55.67
CA PHE A 85 -85.72 5.14 55.85
C PHE A 85 -84.28 5.23 56.34
N ILE A 86 -83.41 5.89 55.57
CA ILE A 86 -82.02 6.15 55.91
C ILE A 86 -81.87 7.64 56.21
N PRO A 87 -81.46 8.04 57.43
CA PRO A 87 -81.21 9.45 57.76
C PRO A 87 -80.14 10.08 56.84
N ALA A 88 -80.25 11.39 56.59
CA ALA A 88 -79.36 12.12 55.69
C ALA A 88 -77.87 11.99 56.06
N HIS A 89 -77.51 12.10 57.34
CA HIS A 89 -76.12 11.95 57.81
C HIS A 89 -75.55 10.55 57.54
N VAL A 90 -76.39 9.51 57.47
CA VAL A 90 -75.97 8.15 57.10
C VAL A 90 -75.94 7.98 55.58
N ALA A 91 -76.95 8.51 54.87
CA ALA A 91 -77.05 8.41 53.42
C ALA A 91 -75.94 9.17 52.67
N PHE A 92 -75.47 10.27 53.28
CA PHE A 92 -74.47 11.17 52.72
C PHE A 92 -73.12 11.15 53.45
N ASP A 93 -72.89 10.17 54.32
CA ASP A 93 -71.59 10.00 54.99
C ASP A 93 -70.46 9.96 53.94
N LYS A 94 -69.41 10.77 54.19
CA LYS A 94 -68.21 10.95 53.32
C LYS A 94 -68.49 11.43 51.89
N LYS A 95 -69.72 11.80 51.53
CA LYS A 95 -70.02 12.42 50.23
C LYS A 95 -69.77 13.92 50.32
N VAL A 96 -68.74 14.37 49.61
CA VAL A 96 -68.30 15.76 49.62
C VAL A 96 -68.27 16.29 48.20
N LEU A 97 -68.85 17.47 47.99
CA LEU A 97 -68.75 18.16 46.73
C LEU A 97 -67.51 19.05 46.70
N LYS A 98 -66.63 18.84 45.73
CA LYS A 98 -65.48 19.67 45.43
C LYS A 98 -65.73 20.58 44.22
N PHE A 99 -65.43 21.86 44.38
CA PHE A 99 -65.40 22.89 43.34
C PHE A 99 -64.03 23.56 43.30
N ASP A 100 -63.52 23.80 42.11
CA ASP A 100 -62.30 24.54 41.87
C ASP A 100 -62.66 25.99 41.56
N ALA A 101 -62.08 26.92 42.33
CA ALA A 101 -62.43 28.33 42.30
C ALA A 101 -61.18 29.21 42.43
N TYR A 102 -61.34 30.51 42.18
CA TYR A 102 -60.31 31.50 42.48
C TYR A 102 -60.93 32.79 43.01
N PHE A 103 -60.12 33.60 43.67
CA PHE A 103 -60.47 35.00 43.96
C PHE A 103 -59.27 35.90 43.65
N GLN A 104 -59.57 37.14 43.29
CA GLN A 104 -58.56 38.17 43.07
C GLN A 104 -58.28 38.91 44.39
N GLU A 105 -57.00 39.10 44.68
CA GLU A 105 -56.53 39.87 45.83
C GLU A 105 -55.69 41.05 45.31
N ASP A 106 -56.10 42.28 45.64
CA ASP A 106 -55.39 43.48 45.22
C ASP A 106 -54.12 43.68 46.05
N VAL A 107 -53.02 44.02 45.38
CA VAL A 107 -51.69 44.17 46.00
C VAL A 107 -51.24 45.61 45.86
N PRO A 108 -51.45 46.46 46.89
CA PRO A 108 -50.97 47.82 46.85
C PRO A 108 -49.44 47.85 46.97
N MET A 109 -48.80 48.74 46.20
CA MET A 109 -47.38 49.11 46.34
C MET A 109 -46.34 48.02 45.99
N SER A 110 -46.65 47.07 45.10
CA SER A 110 -45.64 46.18 44.50
C SER A 110 -45.17 46.71 43.14
N SER A 111 -43.87 46.57 42.85
CA SER A 111 -43.28 46.88 41.53
C SER A 111 -43.54 45.78 40.50
N GLU A 112 -43.80 44.55 40.96
CA GLU A 112 -43.90 43.36 40.10
C GLU A 112 -45.35 43.01 39.73
N GLU A 113 -46.33 43.33 40.59
CA GLU A 113 -47.75 42.98 40.40
C GLU A 113 -48.71 44.04 40.98
N HIS A 114 -49.91 44.19 40.41
CA HIS A 114 -50.97 45.09 40.93
C HIS A 114 -52.11 44.33 41.62
N TYR A 115 -52.35 43.09 41.19
CA TYR A 115 -53.28 42.15 41.79
C TYR A 115 -52.69 40.75 41.60
N ARG A 116 -53.10 39.81 42.45
CA ARG A 116 -52.74 38.40 42.34
C ARG A 116 -53.98 37.53 42.36
N ILE A 117 -53.90 36.38 41.70
CA ILE A 117 -55.01 35.41 41.62
C ILE A 117 -54.69 34.23 42.54
N ARG A 118 -55.55 34.00 43.55
CA ARG A 118 -55.41 32.87 44.48
C ARG A 118 -56.41 31.78 44.15
N GLN A 119 -55.90 30.63 43.76
CA GLN A 119 -56.67 29.44 43.45
C GLN A 119 -57.07 28.75 44.76
N VAL A 120 -58.32 28.31 44.87
CA VAL A 120 -58.86 27.65 46.06
C VAL A 120 -59.81 26.53 45.68
N ASN A 121 -59.88 25.51 46.54
CA ASN A 121 -60.81 24.41 46.43
C ASN A 121 -61.90 24.59 47.48
N ILE A 122 -63.15 24.66 47.05
CA ILE A 122 -64.33 24.74 47.91
C ILE A 122 -64.88 23.34 48.07
N TYR A 123 -64.98 22.88 49.32
CA TYR A 123 -65.57 21.61 49.70
C TYR A 123 -66.91 21.85 50.39
N TYR A 124 -67.97 21.18 49.94
CA TYR A 124 -69.30 21.18 50.52
C TYR A 124 -69.63 19.77 51.04
N TYR A 125 -69.90 19.62 52.32
CA TYR A 125 -70.17 18.32 52.94
C TYR A 125 -71.69 18.08 52.95
N LEU A 126 -72.14 17.05 52.23
CA LEU A 126 -73.58 16.73 52.11
C LEU A 126 -74.19 16.15 53.39
N GLU A 127 -73.35 15.75 54.35
CA GLU A 127 -73.75 15.20 55.64
C GLU A 127 -74.47 16.24 56.52
N ASP A 128 -73.97 17.48 56.54
CA ASP A 128 -74.33 18.53 57.50
C ASP A 128 -74.45 19.94 56.88
N ASP A 129 -74.46 20.04 55.54
CA ASP A 129 -74.52 21.29 54.77
C ASP A 129 -73.40 22.29 55.13
N SER A 130 -72.25 21.79 55.59
CA SER A 130 -71.09 22.61 55.92
C SER A 130 -70.17 22.81 54.72
N MET A 131 -69.37 23.87 54.76
CA MET A 131 -68.41 24.21 53.71
C MET A 131 -67.03 24.50 54.30
N SER A 132 -65.98 24.18 53.54
CA SER A 132 -64.60 24.58 53.83
C SER A 132 -63.90 25.02 52.56
N VAL A 133 -63.08 26.06 52.66
CA VAL A 133 -62.29 26.57 51.52
C VAL A 133 -60.82 26.32 51.82
N ILE A 134 -60.11 25.67 50.91
CA ILE A 134 -58.72 25.27 51.09
C ILE A 134 -57.92 25.72 49.86
N GLU A 135 -56.89 26.51 50.10
CA GLU A 135 -55.91 26.87 49.10
C GLU A 135 -54.88 25.75 48.97
N PRO A 136 -54.62 25.24 47.75
CA PRO A 136 -53.60 24.23 47.51
C PRO A 136 -52.21 24.80 47.81
N VAL A 137 -51.31 23.93 48.27
CA VAL A 137 -49.92 24.31 48.53
C VAL A 137 -49.17 24.38 47.20
N VAL A 138 -48.58 25.54 46.90
CA VAL A 138 -47.78 25.82 45.70
C VAL A 138 -46.35 26.15 46.11
N GLU A 139 -45.39 25.39 45.59
CA GLU A 139 -43.97 25.62 45.86
C GLU A 139 -43.55 27.05 45.49
N ASN A 140 -42.72 27.66 46.34
CA ASN A 140 -42.20 29.02 46.15
C ASN A 140 -43.26 30.15 46.09
N SER A 141 -44.50 29.91 46.54
CA SER A 141 -45.53 30.96 46.59
C SER A 141 -45.25 32.06 47.62
N GLY A 142 -44.55 31.74 48.71
CA GLY A 142 -44.23 32.71 49.78
C GLY A 142 -45.41 33.15 50.65
N LEU A 143 -46.62 32.64 50.38
CA LEU A 143 -47.84 32.92 51.14
C LEU A 143 -48.18 31.78 52.11
N LEU A 144 -48.89 32.11 53.20
CA LEU A 144 -49.48 31.11 54.08
C LEU A 144 -50.66 30.44 53.36
N GLN A 145 -50.45 29.20 52.92
CA GLN A 145 -51.42 28.37 52.19
C GLN A 145 -52.04 27.30 53.09
N GLY A 146 -53.11 26.65 52.60
CA GLY A 146 -53.83 25.60 53.30
C GLY A 146 -55.28 25.96 53.60
N LYS A 147 -55.79 25.66 54.80
CA LYS A 147 -57.20 25.89 55.16
C LYS A 147 -57.49 27.38 55.25
N PHE A 148 -58.11 27.94 54.21
CA PHE A 148 -58.51 29.35 54.13
C PHE A 148 -59.76 29.62 54.99
N ILE A 149 -60.76 28.74 54.91
CA ILE A 149 -61.97 28.75 55.76
C ILE A 149 -62.18 27.35 56.35
N LYS A 150 -62.31 27.27 57.68
CA LYS A 150 -62.57 26.01 58.41
C LYS A 150 -63.97 25.49 58.11
N ARG A 151 -64.19 24.17 58.24
CA ARG A 151 -65.49 23.51 58.03
C ARG A 151 -66.53 24.10 58.97
N GLN A 152 -67.52 24.77 58.41
CA GLN A 152 -68.68 25.33 59.12
C GLN A 152 -69.81 25.61 58.14
N ARG A 153 -71.03 25.81 58.62
CA ARG A 153 -72.15 26.25 57.76
C ARG A 153 -71.96 27.74 57.47
N LEU A 154 -71.72 28.07 56.20
CA LEU A 154 -71.40 29.44 55.80
C LEU A 154 -72.69 30.24 55.57
N PRO A 155 -72.82 31.44 56.17
CA PRO A 155 -73.96 32.30 55.93
C PRO A 155 -73.89 32.89 54.52
N LYS A 156 -75.03 32.87 53.81
CA LYS A 156 -75.23 33.45 52.49
C LYS A 156 -75.65 34.92 52.58
N ASN A 157 -76.55 35.23 53.51
CA ASN A 157 -77.14 36.55 53.72
C ASN A 157 -77.11 36.94 55.20
N ASP A 158 -77.30 38.23 55.50
CA ASP A 158 -77.42 38.77 56.86
C ASP A 158 -78.67 38.25 57.62
N GLN A 159 -79.58 37.55 56.93
CA GLN A 159 -80.79 36.94 57.48
C GLN A 159 -80.56 35.56 58.13
N GLY A 160 -79.32 35.04 58.07
CA GLY A 160 -78.97 33.73 58.66
C GLY A 160 -79.22 32.53 57.74
N ASP A 161 -79.54 32.77 56.47
CA ASP A 161 -79.57 31.71 55.45
C ASP A 161 -78.17 31.15 55.22
N HIS A 162 -78.05 29.85 55.00
CA HIS A 162 -76.78 29.20 54.73
C HIS A 162 -76.67 28.82 53.26
N TYR A 163 -75.44 28.75 52.74
CA TYR A 163 -75.22 28.22 51.41
C TYR A 163 -75.68 26.76 51.31
N HIS A 164 -76.50 26.50 50.29
CA HIS A 164 -76.93 25.16 49.94
C HIS A 164 -76.22 24.71 48.67
N TRP A 165 -76.02 23.40 48.46
CA TRP A 165 -75.38 22.88 47.24
C TRP A 165 -76.11 23.29 45.94
N LYS A 166 -77.41 23.64 46.05
CA LYS A 166 -78.22 24.19 44.95
C LYS A 166 -77.79 25.59 44.50
N ASP A 167 -77.09 26.33 45.36
CA ASP A 167 -76.58 27.66 45.06
C ASP A 167 -75.20 27.61 44.36
N LEU A 168 -74.60 26.42 44.24
CA LEU A 168 -73.26 26.22 43.71
C LEU A 168 -73.36 25.69 42.27
N ASN A 169 -72.86 26.45 41.30
CA ASN A 169 -72.71 26.01 39.92
C ASN A 169 -71.43 26.62 39.32
N ARG A 170 -70.95 26.05 38.21
CA ARG A 170 -69.84 26.58 37.41
C ARG A 170 -70.17 27.99 36.90
N GLY A 171 -69.20 28.89 36.89
CA GLY A 171 -69.38 30.28 36.46
C GLY A 171 -70.23 31.15 37.40
N ILE A 172 -70.46 30.74 38.65
CA ILE A 172 -71.14 31.55 39.67
C ILE A 172 -70.12 32.20 40.61
N ASN A 173 -70.42 33.44 41.01
CA ASN A 173 -69.67 34.18 42.03
C ASN A 173 -70.31 33.96 43.40
N ILE A 174 -69.51 33.57 44.40
CA ILE A 174 -69.95 33.30 45.76
C ILE A 174 -69.20 34.23 46.71
N THR A 175 -69.94 34.97 47.53
CA THR A 175 -69.37 35.89 48.52
C THR A 175 -69.37 35.24 49.89
N ILE A 176 -68.17 35.03 50.45
CA ILE A 176 -68.00 34.47 51.80
C ILE A 176 -67.06 35.40 52.57
N TYR A 177 -67.53 35.91 53.71
CA TYR A 177 -66.77 36.82 54.59
C TYR A 177 -66.09 37.99 53.85
N GLY A 178 -66.83 38.63 52.93
CA GLY A 178 -66.35 39.78 52.18
C GLY A 178 -65.39 39.47 51.02
N LYS A 179 -65.06 38.19 50.76
CA LYS A 179 -64.32 37.78 49.57
C LYS A 179 -65.23 37.10 48.54
N THR A 180 -65.06 37.45 47.27
CA THR A 180 -65.84 36.90 46.16
C THR A 180 -65.04 35.82 45.43
N PHE A 181 -65.52 34.58 45.47
CA PHE A 181 -64.93 33.43 44.81
C PHE A 181 -65.67 33.14 43.50
N ARG A 182 -64.93 32.98 42.39
CA ARG A 182 -65.46 32.51 41.10
C ARG A 182 -65.31 31.00 41.04
N ILE A 183 -66.40 30.25 40.97
CA ILE A 183 -66.34 28.81 40.68
C ILE A 183 -66.07 28.63 39.19
N VAL A 184 -65.02 27.88 38.86
CA VAL A 184 -64.55 27.66 37.49
C VAL A 184 -64.92 26.26 37.01
N GLU A 185 -64.59 25.27 37.83
CA GLU A 185 -64.74 23.85 37.50
C GLU A 185 -65.20 23.07 38.74
N CYS A 186 -65.68 21.84 38.54
CA CYS A 186 -66.13 20.96 39.60
C CYS A 186 -65.62 19.54 39.36
N ASP A 187 -65.39 18.79 40.44
CA ASP A 187 -64.92 17.40 40.33
C ASP A 187 -65.92 16.48 39.61
N ARG A 188 -65.46 15.35 39.08
CA ARG A 188 -66.31 14.41 38.34
C ARG A 188 -67.45 13.87 39.20
N PHE A 189 -67.21 13.63 40.49
CA PHE A 189 -68.24 13.19 41.42
C PHE A 189 -69.34 14.25 41.59
N THR A 190 -68.95 15.52 41.70
CA THR A 190 -69.91 16.61 41.90
C THR A 190 -70.72 16.88 40.67
N GLN A 191 -70.09 16.75 39.50
CA GLN A 191 -70.80 16.83 38.24
C GLN A 191 -71.94 15.82 38.18
N VAL A 192 -71.62 14.53 38.38
CA VAL A 192 -72.61 13.44 38.34
C VAL A 192 -73.67 13.61 39.43
N PHE A 193 -73.28 14.06 40.62
CA PHE A 193 -74.23 14.30 41.71
C PHE A 193 -75.23 15.41 41.36
N LEU A 194 -74.75 16.56 40.90
CA LEU A 194 -75.61 17.71 40.56
C LEU A 194 -76.54 17.37 39.40
N GLU A 195 -76.03 16.71 38.36
CA GLU A 195 -76.84 16.21 37.23
C GLU A 195 -77.90 15.20 37.71
N SER A 196 -77.56 14.29 38.63
CA SER A 196 -78.52 13.31 39.20
C SER A 196 -79.63 13.96 40.03
N GLN A 197 -79.35 15.12 40.62
CA GLN A 197 -80.32 15.91 41.39
C GLN A 197 -81.09 16.91 40.52
N GLY A 198 -80.88 16.89 39.19
CA GLY A 198 -81.59 17.73 38.23
C GLY A 198 -81.04 19.15 38.06
N ILE A 199 -79.79 19.42 38.47
CA ILE A 199 -79.11 20.69 38.21
C ILE A 199 -78.29 20.56 36.92
N GLU A 200 -78.60 21.40 35.94
CA GLU A 200 -77.79 21.54 34.72
C GLU A 200 -76.55 22.40 35.00
N LEU A 201 -75.38 21.87 34.70
CA LEU A 201 -74.11 22.57 34.93
C LEU A 201 -73.78 23.50 33.77
N ASN A 202 -73.41 24.74 34.10
CA ASN A 202 -72.89 25.70 33.13
C ASN A 202 -71.59 25.19 32.51
N PRO A 203 -71.17 25.59 31.30
CA PRO A 203 -69.90 25.17 30.68
C PRO A 203 -68.67 25.46 31.58
N PRO A 204 -67.58 24.69 31.50
CA PRO A 204 -66.45 24.85 32.40
C PRO A 204 -65.65 26.07 31.96
N GLU A 205 -65.29 26.91 32.92
CA GLU A 205 -64.41 28.05 32.65
C GLU A 205 -62.95 27.58 32.73
N LYS A 206 -62.03 28.31 32.08
CA LYS A 206 -60.60 28.05 32.26
C LYS A 206 -60.13 28.74 33.53
N MET A 207 -59.34 28.03 34.34
CA MET A 207 -58.70 28.63 35.51
C MET A 207 -57.79 29.77 35.05
N VAL A 208 -57.99 30.97 35.60
CA VAL A 208 -57.16 32.13 35.25
C VAL A 208 -55.78 31.92 35.84
N LEU A 209 -54.76 32.13 35.01
CA LEU A 209 -53.37 32.05 35.42
C LEU A 209 -52.94 33.41 35.98
N ASP A 210 -52.26 33.36 37.12
CA ASP A 210 -51.74 34.54 37.77
C ASP A 210 -50.57 35.12 36.96
N PRO A 211 -50.64 36.40 36.50
CA PRO A 211 -49.61 37.00 35.65
C PRO A 211 -48.21 36.93 36.27
N TYR A 212 -48.14 37.10 37.59
CA TYR A 212 -46.91 37.02 38.35
C TYR A 212 -46.28 35.62 38.33
N THR A 213 -47.12 34.59 38.52
CA THR A 213 -46.70 33.19 38.46
C THR A 213 -46.24 32.79 37.06
N GLU A 214 -46.85 33.31 35.99
CA GLU A 214 -46.41 33.04 34.61
C GLU A 214 -45.05 33.65 34.28
N LEU A 215 -44.79 34.89 34.70
CA LEU A 215 -43.50 35.56 34.50
C LEU A 215 -42.32 34.80 35.13
N ARG A 216 -42.58 34.04 36.21
CA ARG A 216 -41.55 33.27 36.93
C ARG A 216 -41.40 31.83 36.48
N LYS A 217 -42.25 31.32 35.58
CA LYS A 217 -42.07 29.97 35.02
C LYS A 217 -40.82 29.96 34.16
N GLN A 218 -39.72 29.47 34.70
CA GLN A 218 -38.55 29.16 33.90
C GLN A 218 -38.92 28.06 32.90
N PRO A 219 -38.46 28.14 31.64
CA PRO A 219 -38.60 27.02 30.72
C PRO A 219 -37.92 25.80 31.36
N LEU A 220 -38.60 24.64 31.32
CA LEU A 220 -37.99 23.39 31.72
C LEU A 220 -36.69 23.24 30.93
N ARG A 221 -35.56 23.08 31.64
CA ARG A 221 -34.28 22.75 31.00
C ARG A 221 -34.45 21.37 30.37
N GLN A 222 -34.80 21.35 29.09
CA GLN A 222 -34.74 20.13 28.29
C GLN A 222 -33.27 19.89 27.97
N TYR A 223 -32.69 18.89 28.62
CA TYR A 223 -31.43 18.33 28.16
C TYR A 223 -31.74 17.57 26.88
N VAL A 224 -31.58 18.24 25.74
CA VAL A 224 -31.50 17.56 24.45
C VAL A 224 -30.22 16.73 24.50
N THR A 225 -30.34 15.42 24.64
CA THR A 225 -29.24 14.52 24.29
C THR A 225 -28.93 14.72 22.82
N PRO A 226 -27.75 15.23 22.44
CA PRO A 226 -27.38 15.32 21.03
C PRO A 226 -27.38 13.90 20.45
N SER A 227 -27.99 13.72 19.29
CA SER A 227 -28.12 12.43 18.61
C SER A 227 -26.84 11.99 17.88
N ASP A 228 -26.56 10.68 17.99
CA ASP A 228 -25.99 9.71 17.04
C ASP A 228 -24.57 9.79 16.46
N PHE A 229 -23.76 10.82 16.74
CA PHE A 229 -22.31 10.71 16.55
C PHE A 229 -21.59 10.72 17.89
N ASP A 230 -21.37 9.51 18.40
CA ASP A 230 -20.59 9.28 19.59
C ASP A 230 -19.11 9.60 19.30
N GLN A 231 -18.64 10.78 19.73
CA GLN A 231 -17.22 11.16 19.66
C GLN A 231 -16.34 10.07 20.28
N LEU A 232 -16.85 9.37 21.30
CA LEU A 232 -16.16 8.22 21.90
C LEU A 232 -16.04 7.07 20.91
N LYS A 233 -17.06 6.78 20.10
CA LYS A 233 -16.99 5.75 19.06
C LYS A 233 -15.94 6.09 18.00
N GLN A 234 -15.87 7.34 17.54
CA GLN A 234 -14.82 7.76 16.59
C GLN A 234 -13.43 7.59 17.20
N PHE A 235 -13.26 8.07 18.44
CA PHE A 235 -12.04 7.87 19.21
C PHE A 235 -11.66 6.39 19.34
N LEU A 236 -12.58 5.53 19.79
CA LEU A 236 -12.31 4.10 19.98
C LEU A 236 -12.03 3.36 18.67
N THR A 237 -12.65 3.76 17.56
CA THR A 237 -12.48 3.10 16.26
C THR A 237 -11.15 3.46 15.62
N PHE A 238 -10.73 4.72 15.76
CA PHE A 238 -9.58 5.29 15.06
C PHE A 238 -8.43 5.68 16.01
N ASP A 239 -8.44 5.19 17.25
CA ASP A 239 -7.37 5.46 18.21
C ASP A 239 -6.01 5.09 17.61
N LYS A 240 -5.04 6.00 17.75
CA LYS A 240 -3.68 5.88 17.20
C LYS A 240 -3.58 5.77 15.67
N GLN A 241 -4.67 5.91 14.93
CA GLN A 241 -4.63 5.96 13.48
C GLN A 241 -4.42 7.39 13.00
N VAL A 242 -3.26 7.63 12.42
CA VAL A 242 -2.84 8.95 11.93
C VAL A 242 -2.44 8.83 10.48
N LEU A 243 -2.99 9.71 9.64
CA LEU A 243 -2.59 9.81 8.26
C LEU A 243 -1.40 10.77 8.16
N ARG A 244 -0.27 10.29 7.66
CA ARG A 244 0.95 11.08 7.47
C ARG A 244 1.19 11.38 5.99
N PHE A 245 1.34 12.67 5.68
CA PHE A 245 1.65 13.19 4.35
C PHE A 245 2.98 13.95 4.39
N TYR A 246 3.73 13.85 3.30
CA TYR A 246 4.93 14.63 3.07
C TYR A 246 4.61 15.75 2.10
N ALA A 247 4.90 16.98 2.54
CA ALA A 247 4.58 18.18 1.81
C ALA A 247 5.78 19.11 1.70
N ILE A 248 5.75 19.94 0.68
CA ILE A 248 6.68 21.06 0.51
C ILE A 248 5.89 22.34 0.50
N TRP A 249 6.38 23.34 1.21
CA TRP A 249 5.92 24.71 1.05
C TRP A 249 6.99 25.47 0.28
N ASP A 250 6.64 25.87 -0.94
CA ASP A 250 7.50 26.67 -1.78
C ASP A 250 7.19 28.16 -1.58
N ASP A 251 8.10 28.86 -0.90
CA ASP A 251 7.99 30.31 -0.66
C ASP A 251 9.00 31.09 -1.52
N THR A 252 9.68 30.48 -2.50
CA THR A 252 10.82 31.10 -3.23
C THR A 252 10.47 32.39 -3.97
N ASP A 253 9.19 32.67 -4.21
CA ASP A 253 8.73 33.93 -4.80
C ASP A 253 8.89 35.12 -3.85
N SER A 254 9.01 34.87 -2.54
CA SER A 254 9.28 35.87 -1.51
C SER A 254 10.77 36.25 -1.47
N MET A 255 11.08 37.50 -1.09
CA MET A 255 12.46 38.04 -1.13
C MET A 255 13.49 37.23 -0.34
N PHE A 256 13.06 36.55 0.72
CA PHE A 256 13.87 35.65 1.56
C PHE A 256 13.24 34.26 1.65
N GLY A 257 12.46 33.93 0.61
CA GLY A 257 11.68 32.73 0.52
C GLY A 257 12.52 31.49 0.27
N GLU A 258 12.16 30.40 0.93
CA GLU A 258 12.84 29.12 0.76
C GLU A 258 11.82 28.01 0.53
N CYS A 259 12.24 26.99 -0.21
CA CYS A 259 11.45 25.78 -0.44
C CYS A 259 11.70 24.81 0.72
N ARG A 260 10.67 24.54 1.53
CA ARG A 260 10.79 23.88 2.83
C ARG A 260 9.97 22.59 2.89
N LYS A 261 10.50 21.58 3.58
CA LYS A 261 9.83 20.27 3.75
C LYS A 261 9.05 20.23 5.07
N TYR A 262 7.82 19.76 5.00
CA TYR A 262 6.90 19.61 6.12
C TYR A 262 6.27 18.22 6.13
N ILE A 263 5.91 17.76 7.33
CA ILE A 263 5.11 16.56 7.53
C ILE A 263 3.75 16.99 8.08
N ILE A 264 2.69 16.60 7.38
CA ILE A 264 1.31 16.87 7.78
C ILE A 264 0.73 15.59 8.36
N HIS A 265 0.27 15.65 9.62
CA HIS A 265 -0.46 14.58 10.27
C HIS A 265 -1.94 14.92 10.35
N TYR A 266 -2.80 14.01 9.91
CA TYR A 266 -4.25 14.09 10.08
C TYR A 266 -4.71 12.97 11.00
N TYR A 267 -5.27 13.33 12.16
CA TYR A 267 -5.70 12.37 13.18
C TYR A 267 -7.15 11.96 12.92
N LEU A 268 -7.39 10.68 12.66
CA LEU A 268 -8.73 10.17 12.36
C LEU A 268 -9.66 10.13 13.57
N MET A 269 -9.10 10.16 14.79
CA MET A 269 -9.88 10.11 16.04
C MET A 269 -10.73 11.37 16.28
N ASP A 270 -10.28 12.53 15.80
CA ASP A 270 -10.88 13.84 16.10
C ASP A 270 -10.82 14.83 14.92
N ASP A 271 -10.41 14.36 13.73
CA ASP A 271 -10.31 15.13 12.49
C ASP A 271 -9.42 16.39 12.62
N THR A 272 -8.37 16.30 13.45
CA THR A 272 -7.40 17.38 13.68
C THR A 272 -6.15 17.25 12.82
N VAL A 273 -5.48 18.38 12.58
CA VAL A 273 -4.28 18.47 11.75
C VAL A 273 -3.11 19.02 12.56
N ASP A 274 -1.94 18.39 12.45
CA ASP A 274 -0.65 18.83 13.02
C ASP A 274 0.35 18.97 11.87
N ILE A 275 1.14 20.05 11.85
CA ILE A 275 2.15 20.29 10.80
C ILE A 275 3.51 20.43 11.47
N ARG A 276 4.44 19.54 11.10
CA ARG A 276 5.80 19.49 11.61
C ARG A 276 6.81 19.90 10.57
N GLU A 277 7.79 20.68 11.00
CA GLU A 277 8.92 21.07 10.16
C GLU A 277 9.97 19.96 10.14
N VAL A 278 10.54 19.67 8.96
CA VAL A 278 11.63 18.71 8.81
C VAL A 278 12.94 19.50 8.71
N HIS A 279 13.75 19.41 9.75
CA HIS A 279 15.07 20.04 9.80
C HIS A 279 16.14 19.14 9.19
N GLU A 280 17.02 19.75 8.39
CA GLU A 280 18.21 19.11 7.85
C GLU A 280 19.45 19.52 8.68
N ARG A 281 20.54 18.74 8.60
CA ARG A 281 21.76 19.09 9.33
C ARG A 281 22.35 20.37 8.75
N ASN A 282 22.69 21.32 9.62
CA ASN A 282 23.25 22.63 9.24
C ASN A 282 22.29 23.46 8.37
N ASP A 283 20.98 23.39 8.61
CA ASP A 283 19.98 24.22 7.93
C ASP A 283 19.98 25.71 8.37
N GLY A 284 20.69 26.02 9.46
CA GLY A 284 20.82 27.39 9.98
C GLY A 284 19.59 27.90 10.73
N ARG A 285 18.62 27.02 11.07
CA ARG A 285 17.40 27.39 11.80
C ARG A 285 17.43 26.91 13.24
N ASP A 286 16.62 27.57 14.07
CA ASP A 286 16.34 27.10 15.43
C ASP A 286 15.50 25.81 15.34
N PRO A 287 15.90 24.70 15.99
CA PRO A 287 15.20 23.42 15.92
C PRO A 287 13.83 23.45 16.62
N PHE A 288 12.82 24.00 15.96
CA PHE A 288 11.43 23.96 16.39
C PHE A 288 10.66 22.86 15.64
N PRO A 289 10.20 21.80 16.32
CA PRO A 289 9.62 20.64 15.66
C PRO A 289 8.23 20.89 15.04
N LEU A 290 7.51 21.90 15.51
CA LEU A 290 6.12 22.19 15.14
C LEU A 290 6.05 23.52 14.39
N MET A 291 5.42 23.49 13.22
CA MET A 291 5.02 24.69 12.48
C MET A 291 3.62 25.13 12.90
N MET A 292 2.73 24.16 13.13
CA MET A 292 1.35 24.40 13.57
C MET A 292 0.95 23.35 14.60
N ASN A 293 0.43 23.79 15.75
CA ASN A 293 -0.08 22.89 16.77
C ASN A 293 -1.28 22.08 16.26
N ARG A 294 -1.47 20.89 16.84
CA ARG A 294 -2.63 20.02 16.56
C ARG A 294 -3.93 20.77 16.85
N GLN A 295 -4.70 21.03 15.81
CA GLN A 295 -6.01 21.68 15.92
C GLN A 295 -6.90 21.29 14.74
N ARG A 296 -8.21 21.49 14.88
CA ARG A 296 -9.16 21.27 13.79
C ARG A 296 -9.09 22.46 12.83
N MET A 297 -8.92 22.20 11.53
CA MET A 297 -8.67 23.26 10.55
C MET A 297 -9.93 23.60 9.75
N PRO A 298 -10.38 24.87 9.74
CA PRO A 298 -11.47 25.30 8.87
C PRO A 298 -10.99 25.40 7.42
N LYS A 299 -11.80 24.90 6.49
CA LYS A 299 -11.57 24.99 5.05
C LYS A 299 -12.26 26.21 4.45
N VAL A 300 -13.53 26.40 4.79
CA VAL A 300 -14.34 27.56 4.37
C VAL A 300 -14.97 28.20 5.60
N LEU A 301 -14.75 29.51 5.75
CA LEU A 301 -15.32 30.34 6.81
C LEU A 301 -16.54 31.09 6.26
N VAL A 302 -17.51 31.39 7.12
CA VAL A 302 -18.70 32.17 6.77
C VAL A 302 -18.28 33.61 6.38
N GLU A 303 -18.92 34.24 5.39
CA GLU A 303 -18.51 35.57 4.89
C GLU A 303 -18.64 36.71 5.93
N ASN A 304 -19.49 36.54 6.96
CA ASN A 304 -19.72 37.51 8.04
C ASN A 304 -18.54 37.66 9.02
N THR A 305 -17.48 36.86 8.85
CA THR A 305 -16.35 36.74 9.79
C THR A 305 -15.26 37.79 9.60
N LYS A 306 -15.39 38.70 8.62
CA LYS A 306 -14.42 39.80 8.39
C LYS A 306 -14.25 40.74 9.60
N ASN A 307 -15.24 40.79 10.49
CA ASN A 307 -15.19 41.58 11.74
C ASN A 307 -14.91 40.74 12.99
N PHE A 308 -14.62 39.43 12.86
CA PHE A 308 -14.34 38.58 14.02
C PHE A 308 -12.87 38.73 14.46
N PRO A 309 -12.59 39.08 15.72
CA PRO A 309 -11.23 39.24 16.21
C PRO A 309 -10.58 37.87 16.48
N TRP A 310 -9.93 37.30 15.46
CA TRP A 310 -9.11 36.08 15.58
C TRP A 310 -8.02 36.15 16.66
N CYS A 311 -7.61 37.35 17.07
CA CYS A 311 -6.62 37.55 18.11
C CYS A 311 -7.13 37.29 19.54
N VAL A 312 -8.44 37.19 19.75
CA VAL A 312 -9.05 37.08 21.10
C VAL A 312 -10.01 35.90 21.24
N LEU A 313 -10.69 35.50 20.16
CA LEU A 313 -11.71 34.45 20.21
C LEU A 313 -11.31 33.23 19.35
N GLU A 314 -11.55 32.04 19.90
CA GLU A 314 -11.43 30.78 19.18
C GLU A 314 -12.55 30.65 18.13
N ILE A 315 -12.24 30.02 17.00
CA ILE A 315 -13.20 29.80 15.93
C ILE A 315 -14.26 28.81 16.41
N SER A 316 -15.51 29.27 16.47
CA SER A 316 -16.64 28.42 16.87
C SER A 316 -17.17 27.59 15.70
N ASP A 317 -17.83 26.46 16.00
CA ASP A 317 -18.47 25.62 14.97
C ASP A 317 -19.53 26.39 14.15
N GLN A 318 -20.06 27.50 14.67
CA GLN A 318 -21.07 28.33 13.98
C GLN A 318 -20.46 29.21 12.89
N GLU A 319 -19.16 29.48 12.96
CA GLU A 319 -18.42 30.36 12.03
C GLU A 319 -17.76 29.58 10.88
N VAL A 320 -17.70 28.25 11.00
CA VAL A 320 -17.10 27.35 10.02
C VAL A 320 -18.17 26.70 9.17
N LEU A 321 -18.07 26.91 7.87
CA LEU A 321 -19.01 26.33 6.90
C LEU A 321 -18.57 24.93 6.49
N GLU A 322 -17.27 24.72 6.30
CA GLU A 322 -16.69 23.43 5.95
C GLU A 322 -15.36 23.20 6.69
N TRP A 323 -15.21 22.02 7.30
CA TRP A 323 -14.00 21.56 7.96
C TRP A 323 -13.15 20.70 7.01
N TYR A 324 -11.83 20.75 7.16
CA TYR A 324 -10.95 19.85 6.43
C TYR A 324 -11.21 18.40 6.81
N THR A 325 -11.45 17.57 5.79
CA THR A 325 -11.67 16.13 5.94
C THR A 325 -10.50 15.38 5.32
N ALA A 326 -10.26 14.12 5.73
CA ALA A 326 -9.25 13.26 5.09
C ALA A 326 -9.32 13.30 3.54
N LYS A 327 -10.52 13.38 2.94
CA LYS A 327 -10.69 13.46 1.47
C LYS A 327 -9.98 14.62 0.79
N ASP A 328 -9.74 15.72 1.50
CA ASP A 328 -9.10 16.92 0.94
C ASP A 328 -7.58 16.75 0.79
N PHE A 329 -6.97 15.82 1.54
CA PHE A 329 -5.53 15.53 1.49
C PHE A 329 -5.28 14.50 0.39
N ILE A 330 -4.86 14.97 -0.79
CA ILE A 330 -4.56 14.11 -1.95
C ILE A 330 -3.13 14.38 -2.43
N VAL A 331 -2.36 13.33 -2.66
CA VAL A 331 -1.00 13.44 -3.20
C VAL A 331 -1.04 14.02 -4.61
N GLY A 332 -0.19 15.02 -4.88
CA GLY A 332 -0.11 15.77 -6.12
C GLY A 332 -1.03 16.99 -6.21
N LYS A 333 -1.86 17.27 -5.18
CA LYS A 333 -2.66 18.49 -5.11
C LYS A 333 -2.07 19.48 -4.10
N PRO A 334 -2.15 20.80 -4.38
CA PRO A 334 -1.83 21.83 -3.40
C PRO A 334 -2.94 21.92 -2.35
N LEU A 335 -2.55 22.19 -1.11
CA LEU A 335 -3.40 22.30 0.07
C LEU A 335 -3.14 23.64 0.76
N THR A 336 -4.17 24.48 0.88
CA THR A 336 -4.02 25.83 1.45
C THR A 336 -4.46 25.86 2.92
N ILE A 337 -3.50 25.99 3.84
CA ILE A 337 -3.78 26.07 5.29
C ILE A 337 -3.28 27.42 5.81
N LEU A 338 -4.16 28.20 6.45
CA LEU A 338 -3.84 29.51 7.06
C LEU A 338 -3.11 30.47 6.10
N GLY A 339 -3.49 30.45 4.82
CA GLY A 339 -2.88 31.29 3.78
C GLY A 339 -1.57 30.76 3.19
N ARG A 340 -1.08 29.59 3.63
CA ARG A 340 0.11 28.92 3.05
C ARG A 340 -0.28 27.73 2.19
N THR A 341 0.30 27.63 1.00
CA THR A 341 0.03 26.55 0.04
C THR A 341 1.08 25.45 0.15
N PHE A 342 0.68 24.30 0.69
CA PHE A 342 1.52 23.11 0.80
C PHE A 342 1.27 22.18 -0.40
N PHE A 343 2.33 21.77 -1.09
CA PHE A 343 2.26 20.75 -2.13
C PHE A 343 2.55 19.38 -1.54
N ILE A 344 1.55 18.50 -1.48
CA ILE A 344 1.72 17.13 -0.98
C ILE A 344 2.34 16.29 -2.09
N TYR A 345 3.55 15.79 -1.89
CA TYR A 345 4.27 15.01 -2.90
C TYR A 345 4.33 13.51 -2.57
N ASP A 346 4.18 13.14 -1.29
CA ASP A 346 4.20 11.74 -0.88
C ASP A 346 3.34 11.46 0.37
N CYS A 347 3.09 10.18 0.67
CA CYS A 347 2.35 9.76 1.85
C CYS A 347 2.82 8.41 2.40
N ASP A 348 2.47 8.09 3.65
CA ASP A 348 2.87 6.84 4.28
C ASP A 348 2.23 5.57 3.65
N PRO A 349 2.83 4.38 3.87
CA PRO A 349 2.21 3.12 3.48
C PRO A 349 0.82 2.92 4.12
N PHE A 350 0.67 3.29 5.40
CA PHE A 350 -0.62 3.21 6.11
C PHE A 350 -1.67 4.12 5.46
N THR A 351 -1.31 5.35 5.09
CA THR A 351 -2.25 6.25 4.41
C THR A 351 -2.67 5.72 3.06
N ARG A 352 -1.74 5.15 2.28
CA ARG A 352 -2.09 4.55 0.98
C ARG A 352 -3.12 3.43 1.15
N GLN A 353 -2.92 2.56 2.15
CA GLN A 353 -3.87 1.50 2.44
C GLN A 353 -5.23 2.04 2.90
N TYR A 354 -5.24 3.03 3.81
CA TYR A 354 -6.48 3.66 4.28
C TYR A 354 -7.28 4.29 3.13
N TYR A 355 -6.64 5.00 2.20
CA TYR A 355 -7.31 5.62 1.05
C TYR A 355 -7.85 4.59 0.07
N LYS A 356 -7.12 3.48 -0.12
CA LYS A 356 -7.57 2.36 -0.94
C LYS A 356 -8.81 1.70 -0.35
N GLU A 357 -8.85 1.49 0.97
CA GLU A 357 -9.97 0.83 1.66
C GLU A 357 -11.19 1.73 1.81
N LYS A 358 -11.02 2.99 2.24
CA LYS A 358 -12.12 3.91 2.54
C LYS A 358 -12.66 4.67 1.33
N PHE A 359 -11.77 5.08 0.43
CA PHE A 359 -12.13 5.93 -0.71
C PHE A 359 -12.01 5.21 -2.06
N GLY A 360 -11.47 3.99 -2.10
CA GLY A 360 -11.24 3.25 -3.34
C GLY A 360 -10.13 3.85 -4.22
N ILE A 361 -9.31 4.75 -3.67
CA ILE A 361 -8.24 5.41 -4.42
C ILE A 361 -6.99 4.53 -4.33
N SER A 362 -6.72 3.79 -5.39
CA SER A 362 -5.60 2.83 -5.43
C SER A 362 -4.25 3.44 -5.79
N ASP A 363 -4.22 4.62 -6.40
CA ASP A 363 -3.00 5.21 -6.96
C ASP A 363 -2.71 6.58 -6.34
N LEU A 364 -1.82 6.58 -5.35
CA LEU A 364 -1.23 7.78 -4.75
C LEU A 364 0.27 7.73 -5.08
N PRO A 365 0.70 8.19 -6.27
CA PRO A 365 2.09 8.08 -6.69
C PRO A 365 2.99 9.05 -5.91
N CYS A 366 4.21 8.63 -5.58
CA CYS A 366 5.23 9.50 -5.02
C CYS A 366 5.77 10.42 -6.13
N ILE A 367 5.76 11.73 -5.90
CA ILE A 367 6.25 12.74 -6.85
C ILE A 367 7.64 13.18 -6.41
N ASP A 368 8.61 13.03 -7.31
CA ASP A 368 9.96 13.53 -7.07
C ASP A 368 9.98 15.07 -7.18
N VAL A 369 10.30 15.69 -6.06
CA VAL A 369 10.39 17.14 -5.85
C VAL A 369 11.84 17.59 -5.64
N SER A 370 12.81 16.70 -5.85
CA SER A 370 14.23 17.03 -5.72
C SER A 370 14.68 18.01 -6.80
N LYS A 371 15.38 19.08 -6.38
CA LYS A 371 16.05 19.98 -7.31
C LYS A 371 17.21 19.23 -7.95
N LYS A 372 17.27 19.21 -9.30
CA LYS A 372 18.45 18.70 -10.01
C LYS A 372 19.58 19.70 -9.86
N GLU A 373 20.68 19.27 -9.25
CA GLU A 373 21.88 20.10 -9.17
C GLU A 373 22.39 20.38 -10.59
N PRO A 374 22.82 21.62 -10.88
CA PRO A 374 23.45 21.92 -12.15
C PRO A 374 24.69 21.03 -12.30
N PRO A 375 24.95 20.45 -13.49
CA PRO A 375 26.13 19.63 -13.68
C PRO A 375 27.38 20.47 -13.35
N PRO A 376 28.38 19.88 -12.68
CA PRO A 376 29.60 20.60 -12.36
C PRO A 376 30.23 21.09 -13.67
N VAL A 377 30.66 22.35 -13.68
CA VAL A 377 31.36 22.95 -14.82
C VAL A 377 32.64 22.14 -15.05
N LYS A 378 32.73 21.45 -16.19
CA LYS A 378 33.93 20.71 -16.56
C LYS A 378 35.05 21.70 -16.80
N GLN A 379 36.14 21.58 -16.03
CA GLN A 379 37.34 22.36 -16.25
C GLN A 379 38.09 21.73 -17.43
N GLU A 380 38.05 22.40 -18.59
CA GLU A 380 38.84 22.01 -19.75
C GLU A 380 40.30 22.42 -19.57
N LEU A 381 41.22 21.61 -20.10
CA LEU A 381 42.63 21.97 -20.09
C LEU A 381 42.85 23.17 -21.01
N PRO A 382 43.67 24.15 -20.60
CA PRO A 382 44.03 25.24 -21.49
C PRO A 382 44.85 24.71 -22.69
N PRO A 383 44.84 25.44 -23.81
CA PRO A 383 45.61 25.06 -25.00
C PRO A 383 47.10 24.96 -24.68
N TYR A 384 47.78 23.99 -25.32
CA TYR A 384 49.19 23.72 -25.10
C TYR A 384 50.06 24.93 -25.52
N ASN A 385 50.98 25.33 -24.63
CA ASN A 385 51.78 26.55 -24.78
C ASN A 385 53.01 26.41 -25.71
N GLY A 386 53.25 25.24 -26.30
CA GLY A 386 54.36 24.99 -27.22
C GLY A 386 55.69 24.61 -26.57
N TYR A 387 55.79 24.61 -25.23
CA TYR A 387 57.01 24.26 -24.51
C TYR A 387 56.93 22.90 -23.83
N GLY A 388 57.99 22.09 -23.96
CA GLY A 388 58.10 20.78 -23.33
C GLY A 388 57.42 19.66 -24.13
N PHE A 389 57.00 18.61 -23.43
CA PHE A 389 56.11 17.58 -23.97
C PHE A 389 54.68 17.88 -23.55
N VAL A 390 53.69 17.55 -24.38
CA VAL A 390 52.27 17.81 -24.08
C VAL A 390 51.85 17.11 -22.78
N GLU A 391 52.31 15.87 -22.57
CA GLU A 391 52.00 15.09 -21.38
C GLU A 391 52.62 15.66 -20.09
N ASP A 392 53.77 16.32 -20.21
CA ASP A 392 54.49 16.96 -19.10
C ASP A 392 53.88 18.31 -18.76
N SER A 393 53.60 19.13 -19.79
CA SER A 393 52.97 20.44 -19.63
C SER A 393 51.54 20.36 -19.10
N ALA A 394 50.79 19.30 -19.44
CA ALA A 394 49.48 19.04 -18.86
C ALA A 394 49.51 18.83 -17.33
N GLN A 395 50.62 18.32 -16.77
CA GLN A 395 50.75 18.11 -15.32
C GLN A 395 50.77 19.43 -14.54
N ASN A 396 51.27 20.52 -15.15
CA ASN A 396 51.21 21.86 -14.56
C ASN A 396 49.78 22.37 -14.40
N CYS A 397 48.84 21.89 -15.24
CA CYS A 397 47.43 22.23 -15.16
C CYS A 397 46.65 21.31 -14.22
N PHE A 398 47.11 20.08 -13.99
CA PHE A 398 46.46 19.12 -13.09
C PHE A 398 46.77 19.34 -11.61
N ALA A 399 48.00 19.76 -11.28
CA ALA A 399 48.44 19.92 -9.90
C ALA A 399 49.39 21.12 -9.74
N LEU A 400 49.32 21.79 -8.59
CA LEU A 400 50.21 22.91 -8.24
C LEU A 400 51.70 22.49 -8.24
N ILE A 401 51.98 21.27 -7.78
CA ILE A 401 53.32 20.67 -7.84
C ILE A 401 53.28 19.62 -8.94
N PRO A 402 53.86 19.89 -10.12
CA PRO A 402 53.80 18.96 -11.24
C PRO A 402 54.54 17.68 -10.90
N LYS A 403 53.93 16.55 -11.26
CA LYS A 403 54.55 15.24 -11.14
C LYS A 403 55.00 14.80 -12.51
N ALA A 404 56.19 14.19 -12.59
CA ALA A 404 56.67 13.66 -13.85
C ALA A 404 55.64 12.66 -14.44
N PRO A 405 55.35 12.73 -15.75
CA PRO A 405 54.42 11.82 -16.39
C PRO A 405 54.90 10.37 -16.24
N LYS A 406 53.99 9.49 -15.84
CA LYS A 406 54.29 8.07 -15.66
C LYS A 406 54.44 7.41 -17.03
N LYS A 407 55.55 6.70 -17.24
CA LYS A 407 55.77 5.89 -18.44
C LYS A 407 55.14 4.51 -18.25
N ASP A 408 54.68 3.89 -19.33
CA ASP A 408 54.13 2.53 -19.32
C ASP A 408 55.23 1.49 -19.10
N VAL A 409 55.57 1.25 -17.83
CA VAL A 409 56.65 0.33 -17.44
C VAL A 409 56.38 -1.10 -17.94
N MET A 410 55.13 -1.53 -17.95
CA MET A 410 54.75 -2.86 -18.45
C MET A 410 55.08 -3.02 -19.93
N LYS A 411 54.77 -2.01 -20.76
CA LYS A 411 55.08 -2.00 -22.19
C LYS A 411 56.59 -1.98 -22.43
N LEU A 412 57.32 -1.20 -21.64
CA LEU A 412 58.78 -1.13 -21.70
C LEU A 412 59.44 -2.49 -21.43
N LEU A 413 58.95 -3.24 -20.43
CA LEU A 413 59.49 -4.55 -20.05
C LEU A 413 59.11 -5.66 -21.04
N MET A 414 57.85 -5.71 -21.46
CA MET A 414 57.34 -6.78 -22.36
C MET A 414 57.92 -6.70 -23.76
N ASN A 415 58.24 -5.49 -24.23
CA ASN A 415 58.73 -5.24 -25.57
C ASN A 415 60.20 -4.83 -25.61
N ASP A 416 60.95 -5.04 -24.53
CA ASP A 416 62.38 -4.77 -24.50
C ASP A 416 63.09 -5.53 -25.63
N LYS A 417 64.02 -4.85 -26.31
CA LYS A 417 64.76 -5.33 -27.49
C LYS A 417 63.93 -5.74 -28.71
N LYS A 418 62.60 -5.62 -28.70
CA LYS A 418 61.77 -5.86 -29.89
C LYS A 418 61.78 -4.63 -30.79
N VAL A 419 62.34 -4.77 -31.98
CA VAL A 419 62.45 -3.68 -32.97
C VAL A 419 61.92 -4.17 -34.31
N LEU A 420 60.97 -3.43 -34.88
CA LEU A 420 60.44 -3.71 -36.21
C LEU A 420 61.23 -2.90 -37.23
N ARG A 421 61.76 -3.56 -38.27
CA ARG A 421 62.61 -2.94 -39.28
C ARG A 421 61.95 -3.01 -40.65
N TYR A 422 61.92 -1.86 -41.31
CA TYR A 422 61.27 -1.68 -42.60
C TYR A 422 62.25 -1.02 -43.57
N LEU A 423 62.28 -1.50 -44.80
CA LEU A 423 62.96 -0.85 -45.91
C LEU A 423 62.01 0.18 -46.52
N ALA A 424 62.45 1.43 -46.61
CA ALA A 424 61.68 2.52 -47.19
C ALA A 424 62.49 3.27 -48.25
N ALA A 425 61.78 3.88 -49.20
CA ALA A 425 62.34 4.84 -50.14
C ALA A 425 61.77 6.23 -49.89
N LEU A 426 62.59 7.26 -50.07
CA LEU A 426 62.16 8.64 -49.97
C LEU A 426 61.45 9.06 -51.26
N GLU A 427 60.21 9.53 -51.14
CA GLU A 427 59.48 10.16 -52.23
C GLU A 427 59.87 11.65 -52.25
N SER A 428 60.76 12.02 -53.17
CA SER A 428 61.29 13.37 -53.33
C SER A 428 61.17 13.82 -54.78
N PRO A 429 60.87 15.11 -55.05
CA PRO A 429 60.87 15.66 -56.39
C PRO A 429 62.27 15.66 -57.03
N PHE A 430 63.33 15.56 -56.21
CA PHE A 430 64.71 15.54 -56.71
C PHE A 430 65.08 14.14 -57.23
N PRO A 431 65.61 14.03 -58.46
CA PRO A 431 65.95 12.74 -59.07
C PRO A 431 67.09 12.02 -58.32
N GLU A 432 67.97 12.76 -57.65
CA GLU A 432 69.09 12.22 -56.86
C GLU A 432 68.62 11.41 -55.66
N ASP A 433 67.44 11.73 -55.10
CA ASP A 433 66.88 11.07 -53.92
C ASP A 433 66.15 9.77 -54.23
N LYS A 434 65.72 9.55 -55.48
CA LYS A 434 64.92 8.37 -55.88
C LYS A 434 65.63 7.03 -55.66
N GLY A 435 66.96 7.04 -55.73
CA GLY A 435 67.81 5.87 -55.52
C GLY A 435 68.11 5.57 -54.04
N ARG A 436 67.77 6.47 -53.12
CA ARG A 436 68.12 6.34 -51.70
C ARG A 436 67.19 5.34 -51.01
N ARG A 437 67.78 4.54 -50.12
CA ARG A 437 67.07 3.53 -49.33
C ARG A 437 67.32 3.80 -47.86
N PHE A 438 66.26 3.71 -47.07
CA PHE A 438 66.26 4.01 -45.66
C PHE A 438 65.74 2.81 -44.89
N VAL A 439 66.34 2.53 -43.75
CA VAL A 439 65.89 1.51 -42.81
C VAL A 439 65.17 2.22 -41.67
N PHE A 440 63.87 2.00 -41.57
CA PHE A 440 63.04 2.45 -40.46
C PHE A 440 63.10 1.41 -39.36
N SER A 441 63.55 1.80 -38.17
CA SER A 441 63.54 0.98 -36.97
C SER A 441 62.50 1.52 -35.98
N TYR A 442 61.40 0.79 -35.80
CA TYR A 442 60.35 1.08 -34.83
C TYR A 442 60.61 0.31 -33.53
N PHE A 443 60.76 1.02 -32.41
CA PHE A 443 61.01 0.43 -31.10
C PHE A 443 59.70 0.23 -30.34
N LEU A 444 59.24 -1.02 -30.21
CA LEU A 444 57.95 -1.35 -29.59
C LEU A 444 57.86 -1.02 -28.09
N ALA A 445 59.01 -0.87 -27.43
CA ALA A 445 59.09 -0.53 -26.01
C ALA A 445 58.79 0.95 -25.72
N THR A 446 59.08 1.85 -26.66
CA THR A 446 59.00 3.31 -26.46
C THR A 446 58.19 4.06 -27.53
N ASP A 447 57.69 3.35 -28.55
CA ASP A 447 57.00 3.89 -29.73
C ASP A 447 57.82 4.94 -30.48
N MET A 448 59.14 4.80 -30.45
CA MET A 448 60.06 5.71 -31.14
C MET A 448 60.47 5.12 -32.48
N ILE A 449 60.68 5.99 -33.46
CA ILE A 449 61.17 5.63 -34.79
C ILE A 449 62.59 6.17 -34.92
N SER A 450 63.46 5.39 -35.55
CA SER A 450 64.78 5.86 -36.00
C SER A 450 64.94 5.50 -37.47
N ILE A 451 65.48 6.43 -38.25
CA ILE A 451 65.69 6.24 -39.69
C ILE A 451 67.19 6.21 -39.93
N PHE A 452 67.67 5.16 -40.59
CA PHE A 452 69.08 4.97 -40.92
C PHE A 452 69.25 4.75 -42.41
N GLU A 453 70.17 5.49 -43.02
CA GLU A 453 70.54 5.33 -44.43
C GLU A 453 71.82 4.48 -44.52
N PRO A 454 71.75 3.27 -45.10
CA PRO A 454 72.94 2.45 -45.31
C PRO A 454 73.96 3.15 -46.22
N PRO A 455 75.26 3.15 -45.89
CA PRO A 455 76.28 3.75 -46.73
C PRO A 455 76.51 2.92 -48.00
N ILE A 456 76.30 3.53 -49.16
CA ILE A 456 76.54 2.92 -50.49
C ILE A 456 77.86 3.46 -51.05
N ARG A 457 78.74 2.57 -51.52
CA ARG A 457 80.00 2.97 -52.14
C ARG A 457 79.73 3.73 -53.45
N ASN A 458 80.49 4.81 -53.68
CA ASN A 458 80.43 5.63 -54.90
C ASN A 458 79.09 6.37 -55.15
N SER A 459 78.23 6.53 -54.14
CA SER A 459 76.96 7.27 -54.28
C SER A 459 77.10 8.80 -54.21
N GLY A 460 78.21 9.30 -53.66
CA GLY A 460 78.40 10.73 -53.39
C GLY A 460 77.65 11.26 -52.17
N ILE A 461 76.82 10.43 -51.52
CA ILE A 461 76.01 10.80 -50.34
C ILE A 461 76.57 10.07 -49.11
N ILE A 462 76.83 10.82 -48.04
CA ILE A 462 77.29 10.26 -46.77
C ILE A 462 76.09 9.57 -46.10
N GLY A 463 76.08 8.23 -46.12
CA GLY A 463 75.11 7.44 -45.37
C GLY A 463 75.33 7.54 -43.87
N GLY A 464 74.31 7.18 -43.10
CA GLY A 464 74.34 7.23 -41.64
C GLY A 464 72.96 7.42 -41.02
N LYS A 465 72.94 7.93 -39.79
CA LYS A 465 71.70 8.16 -39.06
C LYS A 465 70.96 9.37 -39.64
N TYR A 466 69.86 9.13 -40.34
CA TYR A 466 69.00 10.16 -40.90
C TYR A 466 68.10 10.78 -39.84
N LEU A 467 67.52 9.96 -38.95
CA LEU A 467 66.71 10.44 -37.82
C LEU A 467 67.09 9.75 -36.50
N GLY A 468 67.24 10.58 -35.46
CA GLY A 468 67.31 10.21 -34.05
C GLY A 468 66.19 9.27 -33.61
N ARG A 469 66.31 8.62 -32.44
CA ARG A 469 65.15 7.93 -31.85
C ARG A 469 64.20 9.00 -31.34
N THR A 470 63.08 9.19 -32.03
CA THR A 470 62.10 10.23 -31.72
C THR A 470 60.70 9.70 -31.97
N LYS A 471 59.71 10.16 -31.21
CA LYS A 471 58.29 9.90 -31.51
C LYS A 471 57.87 10.81 -32.67
N VAL A 472 57.33 10.22 -33.73
CA VAL A 472 56.90 10.96 -34.92
C VAL A 472 55.38 11.14 -34.85
N VAL A 473 54.93 12.39 -34.98
CA VAL A 473 53.51 12.76 -35.03
C VAL A 473 52.96 12.59 -36.45
N LYS A 474 51.68 12.21 -36.55
CA LYS A 474 50.97 12.15 -37.83
C LYS A 474 50.71 13.57 -38.36
N PRO A 475 50.72 13.78 -39.68
CA PRO A 475 50.57 15.11 -40.28
C PRO A 475 49.23 15.81 -39.98
N HIS A 476 48.16 15.04 -39.73
CA HIS A 476 46.83 15.57 -39.42
C HIS A 476 46.56 15.73 -37.91
N SER A 477 47.59 15.68 -37.05
CA SER A 477 47.41 15.80 -35.60
C SER A 477 47.43 17.25 -35.13
N SER A 478 46.56 17.59 -34.17
CA SER A 478 46.57 18.90 -33.51
C SER A 478 47.74 18.96 -32.51
N ALA A 479 48.33 20.14 -32.35
CA ALA A 479 49.41 20.36 -31.38
C ALA A 479 48.98 20.06 -29.92
N GLU A 480 47.68 20.13 -29.63
CA GLU A 480 47.10 19.84 -28.31
C GLU A 480 46.92 18.34 -28.05
N ASN A 481 46.68 17.55 -29.09
CA ASN A 481 46.50 16.11 -29.01
C ASN A 481 47.33 15.42 -30.10
N PRO A 482 48.67 15.31 -29.89
CA PRO A 482 49.55 14.71 -30.87
C PRO A 482 49.25 13.21 -31.01
N ILE A 483 48.82 12.81 -32.21
CA ILE A 483 48.62 11.40 -32.55
C ILE A 483 49.92 10.89 -33.14
N TYR A 484 50.56 9.96 -32.45
CA TYR A 484 51.82 9.36 -32.89
C TYR A 484 51.61 8.17 -33.83
N TYR A 485 52.61 7.87 -34.66
CA TYR A 485 52.62 6.65 -35.47
C TYR A 485 52.71 5.39 -34.60
N SER A 486 51.81 4.44 -34.88
CA SER A 486 51.70 3.14 -34.23
C SER A 486 52.24 2.03 -35.16
N PRO A 487 52.55 0.83 -34.64
CA PRO A 487 52.98 -0.29 -35.48
C PRO A 487 51.99 -0.61 -36.61
N SER A 488 50.69 -0.42 -36.36
CA SER A 488 49.60 -0.65 -37.31
C SER A 488 49.67 0.22 -38.56
N ASP A 489 50.33 1.38 -38.47
CA ASP A 489 50.49 2.30 -39.60
C ASP A 489 51.61 1.86 -40.56
N PHE A 490 52.47 0.92 -40.15
CA PHE A 490 53.59 0.42 -40.95
C PHE A 490 53.22 -0.89 -41.65
N PHE A 491 53.00 -0.82 -42.97
CA PHE A 491 52.79 -1.97 -43.85
C PHE A 491 53.41 -1.71 -45.22
N ILE A 492 53.59 -2.76 -46.03
CA ILE A 492 54.22 -2.65 -47.36
C ILE A 492 53.34 -1.76 -48.25
N GLY A 493 53.94 -0.75 -48.86
CA GLY A 493 53.26 0.28 -49.66
C GLY A 493 52.68 1.44 -48.85
N ALA A 494 52.81 1.46 -47.52
CA ALA A 494 52.34 2.58 -46.71
C ALA A 494 53.19 3.83 -46.90
N GLU A 495 52.53 4.99 -46.92
CA GLU A 495 53.17 6.30 -46.98
C GLU A 495 53.29 6.91 -45.58
N ILE A 496 54.53 7.11 -45.12
CA ILE A 496 54.84 7.67 -43.80
C ILE A 496 55.45 9.05 -43.98
N GLU A 497 54.80 10.07 -43.42
CA GLU A 497 55.31 11.43 -43.43
C GLU A 497 56.09 11.70 -42.13
N VAL A 498 57.35 12.07 -42.28
CA VAL A 498 58.25 12.35 -41.17
C VAL A 498 58.89 13.72 -41.38
N PHE A 499 58.52 14.71 -40.55
CA PHE A 499 59.04 16.09 -40.62
C PHE A 499 58.99 16.71 -42.03
N GLY A 500 57.91 16.48 -42.78
CA GLY A 500 57.70 17.01 -44.14
C GLY A 500 58.31 16.17 -45.27
N HIS A 501 58.98 15.06 -44.95
CA HIS A 501 59.49 14.09 -45.93
C HIS A 501 58.56 12.87 -45.99
N ARG A 502 58.15 12.47 -47.20
CA ARG A 502 57.28 11.31 -47.43
C ARG A 502 58.13 10.09 -47.76
N PHE A 503 57.93 9.01 -47.02
CA PHE A 503 58.62 7.74 -47.20
C PHE A 503 57.61 6.66 -47.56
N ILE A 504 57.94 5.86 -48.58
CA ILE A 504 57.13 4.71 -48.99
C ILE A 504 57.82 3.45 -48.49
N ILE A 505 57.11 2.64 -47.70
CA ILE A 505 57.62 1.35 -47.23
C ILE A 505 57.63 0.38 -48.42
N LEU A 506 58.82 -0.13 -48.76
CA LEU A 506 59.02 -1.07 -49.86
C LEU A 506 58.97 -2.52 -49.38
N ASP A 507 59.65 -2.80 -48.27
CA ASP A 507 59.86 -4.17 -47.77
C ASP A 507 60.00 -4.19 -46.24
N THR A 508 59.94 -5.37 -45.64
CA THR A 508 59.98 -5.61 -44.19
C THR A 508 60.91 -6.76 -43.84
N ASP A 509 61.56 -6.71 -42.67
CA ASP A 509 62.35 -7.86 -42.16
C ASP A 509 61.43 -9.07 -41.84
N ASP A 510 61.96 -10.29 -41.97
CA ASP A 510 61.25 -11.54 -41.61
C ASP A 510 60.70 -11.54 -40.17
N TYR A 511 61.39 -10.87 -39.25
CA TYR A 511 60.95 -10.72 -37.88
C TYR A 511 59.65 -9.91 -37.79
N VAL A 512 59.50 -8.89 -38.63
CA VAL A 512 58.29 -8.05 -38.70
C VAL A 512 57.13 -8.88 -39.23
N LEU A 513 57.34 -9.69 -40.26
CA LEU A 513 56.31 -10.57 -40.82
C LEU A 513 55.72 -11.50 -39.74
N LYS A 514 56.59 -12.21 -39.00
CA LYS A 514 56.18 -13.07 -37.88
C LYS A 514 55.45 -12.32 -36.78
N TYR A 515 55.90 -11.09 -36.49
CA TYR A 515 55.26 -10.22 -35.51
C TYR A 515 53.86 -9.77 -35.96
N MET A 516 53.68 -9.44 -37.24
CA MET A 516 52.40 -9.03 -37.83
C MET A 516 51.42 -10.20 -37.87
N GLU A 517 51.86 -11.41 -38.20
CA GLU A 517 51.06 -12.63 -38.14
C GLU A 517 50.59 -12.94 -36.71
N SER A 518 51.50 -12.86 -35.74
CA SER A 518 51.18 -13.10 -34.32
C SER A 518 50.22 -12.06 -33.74
N ASN A 519 50.24 -10.84 -34.27
CA ASN A 519 49.41 -9.71 -33.81
C ASN A 519 48.41 -9.24 -34.89
N ALA A 520 47.90 -10.16 -35.72
CA ALA A 520 47.07 -9.83 -36.88
C ALA A 520 45.84 -8.96 -36.56
N SER A 521 45.31 -9.05 -35.33
CA SER A 521 44.18 -8.24 -34.85
C SER A 521 44.48 -6.74 -34.73
N GLN A 522 45.75 -6.34 -34.62
CA GLN A 522 46.16 -4.93 -34.50
C GLN A 522 46.33 -4.24 -35.85
N TYR A 523 46.34 -4.99 -36.95
CA TYR A 523 46.61 -4.49 -38.30
C TYR A 523 45.33 -4.40 -39.13
N SER A 524 45.30 -3.47 -40.09
CA SER A 524 44.20 -3.38 -41.04
C SER A 524 44.22 -4.60 -42.00
N PRO A 525 43.06 -5.00 -42.55
CA PRO A 525 43.02 -6.09 -43.54
C PRO A 525 43.86 -5.77 -44.79
N GLU A 526 43.97 -4.49 -45.15
CA GLU A 526 44.82 -4.00 -46.25
C GLU A 526 46.31 -4.25 -45.97
N ALA A 527 46.76 -4.03 -44.73
CA ALA A 527 48.13 -4.31 -44.31
C ALA A 527 48.46 -5.81 -44.41
N LEU A 528 47.53 -6.68 -43.97
CA LEU A 528 47.69 -8.13 -44.05
C LEU A 528 47.69 -8.64 -45.50
N LEU A 529 46.82 -8.09 -46.37
CA LEU A 529 46.79 -8.42 -47.79
C LEU A 529 48.06 -7.99 -48.52
N SER A 530 48.63 -6.83 -48.17
CA SER A 530 49.89 -6.35 -48.75
C SER A 530 51.04 -7.33 -48.48
N ILE A 531 51.09 -7.88 -47.27
CA ILE A 531 52.07 -8.92 -46.89
C ILE A 531 51.85 -10.21 -47.65
N GLN A 532 50.60 -10.71 -47.71
CA GLN A 532 50.30 -11.94 -48.46
C GLN A 532 50.65 -11.80 -49.94
N ASN A 533 50.43 -10.63 -50.53
CA ASN A 533 50.82 -10.35 -51.91
C ASN A 533 52.34 -10.29 -52.07
N HIS A 534 53.07 -9.76 -51.09
CA HIS A 534 54.54 -9.75 -51.09
C HIS A 534 55.13 -11.16 -50.99
N ILE A 535 54.61 -12.00 -50.07
CA ILE A 535 55.02 -13.40 -49.94
C ILE A 535 54.73 -14.17 -51.23
N ARG A 536 53.52 -14.01 -51.80
CA ARG A 536 53.17 -14.61 -53.10
C ARG A 536 54.05 -14.13 -54.25
N LYS A 537 54.53 -12.89 -54.21
CA LYS A 537 55.43 -12.31 -55.23
C LYS A 537 56.88 -12.77 -55.07
N GLN A 538 57.31 -13.13 -53.85
CA GLN A 538 58.59 -13.80 -53.61
C GLN A 538 58.54 -15.31 -53.92
N GLU A 539 57.40 -15.97 -53.72
CA GLU A 539 57.16 -17.39 -54.04
C GLU A 539 56.81 -17.62 -55.52
N ALA A 540 56.34 -16.60 -56.24
CA ALA A 540 56.29 -16.62 -57.70
C ALA A 540 57.74 -16.69 -58.21
N PRO A 541 58.09 -17.66 -59.10
CA PRO A 541 59.43 -17.68 -59.68
C PRO A 541 59.64 -16.35 -60.39
N ALA A 542 60.70 -15.63 -60.01
CA ALA A 542 61.15 -14.47 -60.75
C ALA A 542 61.28 -14.85 -62.22
N GLU A 543 60.55 -14.15 -63.09
CA GLU A 543 60.76 -14.21 -64.53
C GLU A 543 62.22 -13.84 -64.83
N GLU A 544 62.96 -14.86 -65.28
CA GLU A 544 64.16 -14.85 -66.12
C GLU A 544 65.21 -13.76 -65.87
N LEU A 545 66.27 -14.12 -65.13
CA LEU A 545 67.65 -13.77 -65.47
C LEU A 545 68.62 -14.79 -64.84
N GLU A 546 69.12 -15.63 -65.75
CA GLU A 546 70.21 -16.61 -65.71
C GLU A 546 71.08 -16.79 -64.44
N THR A 547 71.30 -18.08 -64.13
CA THR A 547 72.44 -18.71 -63.42
C THR A 547 72.52 -18.62 -61.88
N LYS A 548 72.11 -19.70 -61.19
CA LYS A 548 73.00 -20.66 -60.49
C LYS A 548 72.24 -21.66 -59.60
N GLN A 549 72.77 -22.87 -59.56
CA GLN A 549 72.31 -24.11 -58.92
C GLN A 549 71.89 -23.97 -57.45
N THR A 550 70.80 -24.64 -57.06
CA THR A 550 70.43 -24.89 -55.66
C THR A 550 70.79 -26.35 -55.33
N GLU A 551 71.71 -26.54 -54.38
CA GLU A 551 72.05 -27.85 -53.81
C GLU A 551 70.92 -28.30 -52.88
N VAL A 552 70.48 -29.55 -53.02
CA VAL A 552 69.48 -30.22 -52.16
C VAL A 552 70.22 -31.13 -51.18
N ASP A 553 69.80 -31.13 -49.91
CA ASP A 553 70.44 -31.84 -48.79
C ASP A 553 70.68 -33.35 -49.07
N PRO A 554 71.90 -33.87 -48.85
CA PRO A 554 72.28 -35.25 -49.19
C PRO A 554 71.58 -36.33 -48.34
N ALA A 555 71.11 -35.99 -47.13
CA ALA A 555 70.47 -36.95 -46.22
C ALA A 555 69.08 -37.42 -46.69
N VAL A 556 68.36 -36.60 -47.46
CA VAL A 556 67.04 -36.96 -48.01
C VAL A 556 67.18 -37.87 -49.22
N GLN A 557 68.23 -37.64 -50.04
CA GLN A 557 68.55 -38.50 -51.20
C GLN A 557 69.00 -39.91 -50.78
N GLU A 558 69.79 -40.01 -49.70
CA GLU A 558 70.21 -41.32 -49.15
C GLU A 558 69.03 -42.13 -48.60
N LEU A 559 68.09 -41.48 -47.92
CA LEU A 559 66.88 -42.13 -47.40
C LEU A 559 65.97 -42.63 -48.54
N GLU A 560 65.79 -41.84 -49.61
CA GLU A 560 64.98 -42.22 -50.76
C GLU A 560 65.61 -43.37 -51.56
N ALA A 561 66.94 -43.36 -51.74
CA ALA A 561 67.66 -44.47 -52.38
C ALA A 561 67.53 -45.78 -51.56
N LEU A 562 67.60 -45.70 -50.23
CA LEU A 562 67.48 -46.86 -49.34
C LEU A 562 66.06 -47.46 -49.42
N ILE A 563 65.02 -46.62 -49.40
CA ILE A 563 63.61 -47.03 -49.55
C ILE A 563 63.40 -47.76 -50.89
N ASP A 564 63.94 -47.23 -52.00
CA ASP A 564 63.86 -47.82 -53.33
C ASP A 564 64.55 -49.21 -53.41
N THR A 565 65.68 -49.38 -52.72
CA THR A 565 66.38 -50.68 -52.66
C THR A 565 65.62 -51.74 -51.86
N ILE A 566 64.96 -51.32 -50.77
CA ILE A 566 64.18 -52.21 -49.90
C ILE A 566 62.90 -52.64 -50.62
N GLN A 567 62.19 -51.73 -51.30
CA GLN A 567 61.01 -52.03 -52.11
C GLN A 567 61.32 -53.04 -53.24
N LYS A 568 62.45 -52.88 -53.94
CA LYS A 568 62.88 -53.82 -55.00
C LYS A 568 63.20 -55.22 -54.45
N ARG A 569 63.73 -55.33 -53.23
CA ARG A 569 64.15 -56.60 -52.61
C ARG A 569 62.99 -57.38 -51.99
N LEU A 570 61.97 -56.69 -51.48
CA LEU A 570 60.84 -57.28 -50.73
C LEU A 570 59.55 -57.43 -51.56
N LYS A 571 59.67 -57.40 -52.90
CA LYS A 571 58.54 -57.37 -53.83
C LYS A 571 57.50 -58.48 -53.64
N ASP A 572 57.90 -59.64 -53.09
CA ASP A 572 57.08 -60.84 -52.92
C ASP A 572 56.78 -61.23 -51.44
N HIS A 573 56.93 -60.31 -50.48
CA HIS A 573 56.67 -60.64 -49.06
C HIS A 573 55.15 -60.64 -48.74
N PRO A 574 54.60 -61.69 -48.09
CA PRO A 574 53.14 -61.93 -47.99
C PRO A 574 52.37 -61.05 -46.98
N CYS A 575 52.94 -59.94 -46.50
CA CYS A 575 52.40 -59.17 -45.36
C CYS A 575 52.27 -57.65 -45.63
N LYS A 576 52.12 -57.24 -46.90
CA LYS A 576 52.14 -55.82 -47.31
C LYS A 576 50.98 -54.98 -46.76
N ASP A 577 49.76 -55.48 -46.83
CA ASP A 577 48.57 -54.70 -46.44
C ASP A 577 48.35 -54.69 -44.91
N SER A 578 48.73 -55.77 -44.22
CA SER A 578 48.53 -55.90 -42.77
C SER A 578 49.46 -55.02 -41.92
N ILE A 579 50.62 -54.59 -42.44
CA ILE A 579 51.56 -53.74 -41.70
C ILE A 579 51.00 -52.32 -41.49
N ARG A 580 50.42 -51.72 -42.54
CA ARG A 580 49.84 -50.37 -42.46
C ARG A 580 48.64 -50.33 -41.50
N GLU A 581 47.77 -51.32 -41.57
CA GLU A 581 46.58 -51.43 -40.71
C GLU A 581 46.96 -51.68 -39.25
N ALA A 582 47.98 -52.51 -38.99
CA ALA A 582 48.44 -52.78 -37.63
C ALA A 582 48.99 -51.52 -36.94
N PHE A 583 49.82 -50.73 -37.63
CA PHE A 583 50.35 -49.48 -37.07
C PHE A 583 49.25 -48.41 -36.89
N GLN A 584 48.29 -48.31 -37.81
CA GLN A 584 47.15 -47.40 -37.68
C GLN A 584 46.18 -47.79 -36.55
N THR A 585 46.05 -49.08 -36.23
CA THR A 585 45.19 -49.54 -35.13
C THR A 585 45.79 -49.17 -33.76
N CYS A 586 47.12 -49.14 -33.66
CA CYS A 586 47.84 -48.75 -32.44
C CYS A 586 47.97 -47.23 -32.29
N ASP A 587 48.10 -46.48 -33.39
CA ASP A 587 48.16 -45.00 -33.39
C ASP A 587 46.75 -44.38 -33.45
N ARG A 588 46.01 -44.45 -32.34
CA ARG A 588 44.65 -43.89 -32.22
C ARG A 588 44.57 -42.38 -32.45
N ASP A 589 45.68 -41.68 -32.26
CA ASP A 589 45.76 -40.22 -32.37
C ASP A 589 46.24 -39.75 -33.75
N ALA A 590 46.52 -40.68 -34.67
CA ALA A 590 47.05 -40.43 -36.02
C ALA A 590 48.30 -39.53 -36.03
N SER A 591 49.14 -39.69 -35.00
CA SER A 591 50.32 -38.87 -34.75
C SER A 591 51.49 -39.19 -35.70
N GLY A 592 51.50 -40.39 -36.31
CA GLY A 592 52.58 -40.86 -37.17
C GLY A 592 53.79 -41.42 -36.40
N PHE A 593 53.71 -41.52 -35.07
CA PHE A 593 54.78 -42.03 -34.21
C PHE A 593 54.26 -43.18 -33.32
N VAL A 594 55.08 -44.21 -33.14
CA VAL A 594 54.78 -45.34 -32.25
C VAL A 594 55.96 -45.58 -31.31
N ASP A 595 55.65 -45.97 -30.06
CA ASP A 595 56.68 -46.28 -29.07
C ASP A 595 57.49 -47.51 -29.50
N LYS A 596 58.78 -47.50 -29.21
CA LYS A 596 59.75 -48.50 -29.69
C LYS A 596 59.37 -49.95 -29.33
N GLU A 597 58.84 -50.17 -28.14
CA GLU A 597 58.39 -51.49 -27.66
C GLU A 597 57.23 -52.02 -28.50
N ILE A 598 56.20 -51.20 -28.70
CA ILE A 598 55.02 -51.52 -29.52
C ILE A 598 55.42 -51.73 -30.98
N PHE A 599 56.37 -50.95 -31.49
CA PHE A 599 56.87 -51.10 -32.86
C PHE A 599 57.52 -52.47 -33.10
N PHE A 600 58.35 -52.96 -32.17
CA PHE A 600 58.95 -54.28 -32.29
C PHE A 600 57.94 -55.42 -32.07
N GLU A 601 56.97 -55.26 -31.16
CA GLU A 601 55.87 -56.24 -31.00
C GLU A 601 55.06 -56.41 -32.30
N ILE A 602 54.75 -55.32 -32.99
CA ILE A 602 54.05 -55.36 -34.28
C ILE A 602 54.92 -56.06 -35.34
N CYS A 603 56.21 -55.71 -35.42
CA CYS A 603 57.15 -56.36 -36.35
C CYS A 603 57.28 -57.87 -36.12
N ASP A 604 57.33 -58.31 -34.86
CA ASP A 604 57.40 -59.72 -34.47
C ASP A 604 56.10 -60.46 -34.80
N SER A 605 54.95 -59.83 -34.55
CA SER A 605 53.64 -60.41 -34.87
C SER A 605 53.44 -60.64 -36.37
N LEU A 606 53.99 -59.75 -37.21
CA LEU A 606 53.87 -59.78 -38.67
C LEU A 606 55.06 -60.48 -39.35
N LYS A 607 55.98 -61.08 -38.57
CA LYS A 607 57.19 -61.77 -39.05
C LYS A 607 58.02 -60.93 -40.03
N VAL A 608 58.17 -59.63 -39.76
CA VAL A 608 59.06 -58.77 -40.53
C VAL A 608 60.51 -59.15 -40.17
N PRO A 609 61.43 -59.33 -41.14
CA PRO A 609 62.81 -59.72 -40.85
C PRO A 609 63.62 -58.54 -40.28
N VAL A 610 63.37 -58.19 -39.01
CA VAL A 610 64.02 -57.08 -38.28
C VAL A 610 65.54 -57.26 -38.18
N ASP A 611 66.05 -58.48 -38.40
CA ASP A 611 67.48 -58.79 -38.37
C ASP A 611 68.25 -58.46 -39.65
N ASP A 612 67.57 -58.13 -40.76
CA ASP A 612 68.21 -57.73 -42.02
C ASP A 612 68.92 -56.37 -41.86
N SER A 613 70.15 -56.26 -42.38
CA SER A 613 71.02 -55.10 -42.16
C SER A 613 70.41 -53.81 -42.74
N LEU A 614 69.68 -53.92 -43.86
CA LEU A 614 69.02 -52.79 -44.52
C LEU A 614 67.82 -52.27 -43.72
N ILE A 615 67.06 -53.18 -43.09
CA ILE A 615 65.88 -52.82 -42.27
C ILE A 615 66.33 -52.20 -40.95
N LYS A 616 67.43 -52.68 -40.35
CA LYS A 616 68.07 -52.04 -39.17
C LYS A 616 68.53 -50.62 -39.48
N GLU A 617 69.09 -50.39 -40.66
CA GLU A 617 69.52 -49.07 -41.09
C GLU A 617 68.33 -48.13 -41.36
N LEU A 618 67.25 -48.64 -41.96
CA LEU A 618 65.98 -47.91 -42.12
C LEU A 618 65.34 -47.54 -40.77
N ILE A 619 65.30 -48.46 -39.81
CA ILE A 619 64.78 -48.21 -38.46
C ILE A 619 65.61 -47.12 -37.75
N ARG A 620 66.95 -47.17 -37.87
CA ARG A 620 67.85 -46.13 -37.35
C ARG A 620 67.57 -44.75 -37.97
N MET A 621 67.28 -44.69 -39.27
CA MET A 621 66.95 -43.42 -39.94
C MET A 621 65.54 -42.92 -39.62
N CYS A 622 64.62 -43.80 -39.22
CA CYS A 622 63.26 -43.45 -38.82
C CYS A 622 63.08 -43.19 -37.31
N SER A 623 64.06 -43.54 -36.47
CA SER A 623 64.01 -43.27 -35.02
C SER A 623 64.23 -41.79 -34.73
N HIS A 624 63.34 -41.18 -33.94
CA HIS A 624 63.41 -39.78 -33.57
C HIS A 624 63.44 -39.67 -32.04
N GLY A 625 64.66 -39.68 -31.46
CA GLY A 625 64.86 -39.78 -30.01
C GLY A 625 64.91 -41.24 -29.50
N GLU A 626 65.03 -41.43 -28.17
CA GLU A 626 65.29 -42.76 -27.60
C GLU A 626 64.07 -43.70 -27.58
N ASP A 627 62.85 -43.16 -27.55
CA ASP A 627 61.64 -43.94 -27.24
C ASP A 627 60.57 -43.99 -28.36
N LYS A 628 60.69 -43.18 -29.43
CA LYS A 628 59.66 -43.07 -30.49
C LYS A 628 60.20 -43.28 -31.90
N ILE A 629 59.42 -43.98 -32.73
CA ILE A 629 59.76 -44.29 -34.12
C ILE A 629 58.70 -43.70 -35.05
N ASN A 630 59.15 -42.97 -36.09
CA ASN A 630 58.27 -42.52 -37.17
C ASN A 630 58.00 -43.69 -38.12
N TYR A 631 56.80 -44.27 -38.03
CA TYR A 631 56.45 -45.44 -38.83
C TYR A 631 56.02 -45.07 -40.26
N TYR A 632 55.83 -43.79 -40.61
CA TYR A 632 55.37 -43.38 -41.94
C TYR A 632 56.41 -43.70 -43.03
N ASN A 633 57.66 -43.32 -42.80
CA ASN A 633 58.77 -43.62 -43.71
C ASN A 633 59.10 -45.12 -43.73
N PHE A 634 58.90 -45.80 -42.59
CA PHE A 634 59.03 -47.25 -42.50
C PHE A 634 57.96 -47.96 -43.34
N VAL A 635 56.68 -47.61 -43.19
CA VAL A 635 55.57 -48.16 -43.99
C VAL A 635 55.75 -47.84 -45.48
N ARG A 636 56.30 -46.67 -45.82
CA ARG A 636 56.62 -46.30 -47.21
C ARG A 636 57.61 -47.26 -47.86
N ALA A 637 58.56 -47.83 -47.11
CA ALA A 637 59.50 -48.84 -47.64
C ALA A 637 58.86 -50.21 -47.93
N PHE A 638 57.67 -50.48 -47.40
CA PHE A 638 56.91 -51.71 -47.65
C PHE A 638 55.66 -51.50 -48.52
N SER A 639 55.35 -50.23 -48.83
CA SER A 639 54.27 -49.82 -49.74
C SER A 639 54.86 -49.61 -51.14
N ASP A 640 54.12 -49.98 -52.19
CA ASP A 640 54.58 -49.86 -53.59
C ASP A 640 54.68 -48.40 -54.08
#